data_AF-A0A7H4MY73-F1
#
_entry.id   AF-A0A7H4MY73-F1
#
_cell.length_a   1.000
_cell.length_b   1.000
_cell.length_c   1.000
_cell.angle_alpha   90.00
_cell.angle_beta   90.00
_cell.angle_gamma   90.00
#
_symmetry.space_group_name_H-M   'P 1'
#
loop_
_entity.id
_entity.type
_entity.pdbx_description
1 polymer ?
#
loop_
_entity_poly.entity_id
_entity_poly.type
_entity_poly.pdbx_seq_one_letter_code
_entity_poly.pdbx_strand_id
1 'polypeptide(L)'
;MKRDQRAAGWVQRENIVRTVSPETLADRQQLLRSPFVSQPPVQAAISLTLHPWPWRWGITGSTGYALATEIPVLHAASDLDLLIRAQQPIAREALLAWQSRVAQLPCRADTQVETPAGAFALNEWLRDGRVLLKTSRGARLTAAPWNREEA
;
A
#
# COMPACT_ATOMS: atom_id res chain seq x y z
N MET A 1 -2.73 18.56 -9.41
CA MET A 1 -2.44 17.69 -10.57
C MET A 1 -3.67 16.86 -10.88
N LYS A 2 -4.18 16.90 -12.11
CA LYS A 2 -5.34 16.07 -12.51
C LYS A 2 -4.88 14.67 -12.93
N ARG A 3 -5.76 13.65 -12.83
CA ARG A 3 -5.41 12.24 -13.15
C ARG A 3 -4.98 12.04 -14.61
N ASP A 4 -5.57 12.81 -15.53
CA ASP A 4 -5.29 12.88 -16.96
C ASP A 4 -3.94 13.53 -17.31
N GLN A 5 -3.25 14.13 -16.33
CA GLN A 5 -1.92 14.72 -16.50
C GLN A 5 -0.79 13.78 -16.08
N ARG A 6 -1.09 12.49 -15.89
CA ARG A 6 -0.10 11.46 -15.52
C ARG A 6 0.35 10.74 -16.79
N ALA A 7 1.65 10.74 -17.05
CA ALA A 7 2.26 9.99 -18.14
C ALA A 7 3.29 8.99 -17.61
N ALA A 8 3.38 7.83 -18.27
CA ALA A 8 4.50 6.93 -18.03
C ALA A 8 5.79 7.57 -18.58
N GLY A 9 6.88 7.45 -17.82
CA GLY A 9 8.19 7.98 -18.19
C GLY A 9 9.29 7.01 -17.85
N TRP A 10 10.42 7.15 -18.53
CA TRP A 10 11.63 6.38 -18.30
C TRP A 10 12.72 7.29 -17.76
N VAL A 11 13.51 6.80 -16.81
CA VAL A 11 14.67 7.50 -16.26
C VAL A 11 15.85 6.53 -16.23
N GLN A 12 17.03 7.01 -16.62
CA GLN A 12 18.27 6.25 -16.49
C GLN A 12 18.60 6.07 -15.00
N ARG A 13 19.11 4.89 -14.62
CA ARG A 13 19.33 4.56 -13.20
C ARG A 13 20.33 5.52 -12.55
N GLU A 14 21.36 5.90 -13.28
CA GLU A 14 22.39 6.86 -12.89
C GLU A 14 21.84 8.27 -12.59
N ASN A 15 20.67 8.62 -13.12
CA ASN A 15 20.02 9.91 -12.87
C ASN A 15 19.08 9.88 -11.64
N ILE A 16 18.94 8.73 -10.96
CA ILE A 16 18.10 8.61 -9.76
C ILE A 16 18.86 9.18 -8.56
N VAL A 17 18.46 10.37 -8.10
CA VAL A 17 19.07 11.06 -6.95
C VAL A 17 18.57 10.56 -5.59
N ARG A 18 17.35 10.01 -5.54
CA ARG A 18 16.71 9.55 -4.30
C ARG A 18 15.67 8.48 -4.61
N THR A 19 15.60 7.47 -3.74
CA THR A 19 14.55 6.44 -3.75
C THR A 19 13.86 6.45 -2.40
N VAL A 20 12.53 6.37 -2.41
CA VAL A 20 11.69 6.25 -1.21
C VAL A 20 10.83 5.02 -1.37
N SER A 21 10.91 4.11 -0.41
CA SER A 21 10.06 2.92 -0.41
C SER A 21 8.75 3.20 0.36
N PRO A 22 7.67 2.46 0.07
CA PRO A 22 6.43 2.56 0.84
C PRO A 22 6.63 2.42 2.36
N GLU A 23 7.55 1.54 2.76
CA GLU A 23 7.85 1.24 4.16
C GLU A 23 8.53 2.43 4.86
N THR A 24 9.41 3.15 4.17
CA THR A 24 10.02 4.38 4.71
C THR A 24 8.96 5.43 5.01
N LEU A 25 7.91 5.51 4.19
CA LEU A 25 6.80 6.46 4.38
C LEU A 25 5.88 6.10 5.55
N ALA A 26 5.96 4.86 6.05
CA ALA A 26 5.24 4.42 7.25
C ALA A 26 6.02 4.68 8.55
N ASP A 27 7.17 5.35 8.49
CA ASP A 27 7.89 5.75 9.70
C ASP A 27 7.07 6.76 10.53
N ARG A 28 6.81 6.41 11.79
CA ARG A 28 5.95 7.21 12.67
C ARG A 28 6.50 8.61 12.91
N GLN A 29 7.81 8.77 13.06
CA GLN A 29 8.41 10.09 13.33
C GLN A 29 8.31 10.99 12.10
N GLN A 30 8.52 10.45 10.90
CA GLN A 30 8.32 11.18 9.65
C GLN A 30 6.86 11.58 9.45
N LEU A 31 5.92 10.67 9.71
CA LEU A 31 4.49 10.96 9.59
C LEU A 31 4.05 12.08 10.56
N LEU A 32 4.53 12.06 11.80
CA LEU A 32 4.22 13.10 12.80
C LEU A 32 4.82 14.48 12.45
N ARG A 33 5.91 14.52 11.68
CA ARG A 33 6.55 15.76 11.21
C ARG A 33 6.06 16.23 9.84
N SER A 34 5.26 15.43 9.15
CA SER A 34 4.77 15.72 7.81
C SER A 34 3.92 17.00 7.81
N PRO A 35 4.05 17.87 6.79
CA PRO A 35 3.13 19.00 6.61
C PRO A 35 1.68 18.53 6.37
N PHE A 36 1.48 17.26 6.02
CA PHE A 36 0.17 16.64 5.81
C PHE A 36 -0.36 15.93 7.05
N VAL A 37 0.26 16.10 8.22
CA VAL A 37 -0.11 15.37 9.45
C VAL A 37 -1.61 15.45 9.74
N SER A 38 -2.27 16.59 9.51
CA SER A 38 -3.70 16.77 9.76
C SER A 38 -4.63 16.10 8.73
N GLN A 39 -4.10 15.57 7.62
CA GLN A 39 -4.92 14.92 6.59
C GLN A 39 -5.37 13.53 7.09
N PRO A 40 -6.66 13.15 6.89
CA PRO A 40 -7.18 11.84 7.32
C PRO A 40 -6.34 10.62 6.93
N PRO A 41 -5.82 10.47 5.69
CA PRO A 41 -4.97 9.33 5.35
C PRO A 41 -3.63 9.30 6.12
N VAL A 42 -3.08 10.45 6.53
CA VAL A 42 -1.84 10.49 7.33
C VAL A 42 -2.13 10.16 8.78
N GLN A 43 -3.22 10.67 9.35
CA GLN A 43 -3.71 10.27 10.67
C GLN A 43 -4.01 8.77 10.73
N ALA A 44 -4.64 8.23 9.68
CA ALA A 44 -4.89 6.80 9.54
C ALA A 44 -3.60 5.98 9.48
N ALA A 45 -2.59 6.42 8.73
CA ALA A 45 -1.29 5.74 8.71
C ALA A 45 -0.61 5.78 10.09
N ILE A 46 -0.65 6.93 10.79
CA ILE A 46 -0.09 7.06 12.15
C ILE A 46 -0.75 6.06 13.10
N SER A 47 -2.07 5.89 13.06
CA SER A 47 -2.76 4.94 13.94
C SER A 47 -2.32 3.49 13.69
N LEU A 48 -2.07 3.10 12.43
CA LEU A 48 -1.55 1.78 12.09
C LEU A 48 -0.13 1.54 12.61
N THR A 49 0.69 2.59 12.80
CA THR A 49 2.04 2.47 13.39
C THR A 49 2.03 2.19 14.90
N LEU A 50 0.88 2.34 15.57
CA LEU A 50 0.75 2.07 17.00
C LEU A 50 0.67 0.58 17.33
N HIS A 51 0.48 -0.27 16.32
CA HIS A 51 0.42 -1.72 16.45
C HIS A 51 1.68 -2.36 15.83
N PRO A 52 2.34 -3.30 16.54
CA PRO A 52 3.43 -4.05 15.97
C PRO A 52 2.88 -5.13 15.03
N TRP A 53 3.11 -4.97 13.74
CA TRP A 53 2.73 -5.95 12.72
C TRP A 53 3.89 -6.91 12.44
N PRO A 54 3.65 -8.23 12.26
CA PRO A 54 4.71 -9.20 12.02
C PRO A 54 5.23 -9.20 10.57
N TRP A 55 4.76 -8.28 9.73
CA TRP A 55 5.19 -8.08 8.35
C TRP A 55 5.57 -6.63 8.10
N ARG A 56 6.33 -6.42 7.01
CA ARG A 56 6.57 -5.07 6.51
C ARG A 56 5.33 -4.57 5.77
N TRP A 57 4.98 -3.33 6.03
CA TRP A 57 3.92 -2.62 5.34
C TRP A 57 4.35 -1.19 5.04
N GLY A 58 3.63 -0.53 4.12
CA GLY A 58 3.97 0.81 3.69
C GLY A 58 2.81 1.56 3.03
N ILE A 59 3.02 2.84 2.79
CA ILE A 59 2.04 3.74 2.19
C ILE A 59 2.33 3.90 0.70
N THR A 60 1.29 3.80 -0.12
CA THR A 60 1.36 3.97 -1.58
C THR A 60 0.34 5.01 -2.06
N GLY A 61 0.06 5.03 -3.37
CA GLY A 61 -0.96 5.90 -3.93
C GLY A 61 -0.67 7.39 -3.79
N SER A 62 -1.72 8.19 -3.72
CA SER A 62 -1.60 9.66 -3.65
C SER A 62 -0.99 10.13 -2.33
N THR A 63 -1.26 9.42 -1.23
CA THR A 63 -0.65 9.68 0.08
C THR A 63 0.84 9.40 0.05
N GLY A 64 1.25 8.28 -0.53
CA GLY A 64 2.68 7.99 -0.70
C GLY A 64 3.38 9.03 -1.57
N TYR A 65 2.75 9.45 -2.68
CA TYR A 65 3.27 10.52 -3.53
C TYR A 65 3.41 11.85 -2.79
N ALA A 66 2.39 12.28 -2.06
CA ALA A 66 2.42 13.53 -1.30
C ALA A 66 3.53 13.49 -0.25
N LEU A 67 3.64 12.41 0.53
CA LEU A 67 4.68 12.27 1.55
C LEU A 67 6.09 12.23 0.95
N ALA A 68 6.27 11.59 -0.20
CA ALA A 68 7.58 11.49 -0.84
C ALA A 68 8.03 12.80 -1.51
N THR A 69 7.10 13.61 -2.01
CA THR A 69 7.39 14.80 -2.84
C THR A 69 7.08 16.13 -2.17
N GLU A 70 6.37 16.12 -1.05
CA GLU A 70 5.78 17.29 -0.39
C GLU A 70 4.81 18.11 -1.25
N ILE A 71 4.36 17.55 -2.39
CA ILE A 71 3.37 18.20 -3.25
C ILE A 71 1.96 17.97 -2.65
N PRO A 72 1.18 19.04 -2.38
CA PRO A 72 -0.10 18.97 -1.69
C PRO A 72 -1.22 18.47 -2.62
N VAL A 73 -1.26 17.17 -2.87
CA VAL A 73 -2.32 16.51 -3.66
C VAL A 73 -3.42 15.88 -2.81
N LEU A 74 -3.29 15.89 -1.49
CA LEU A 74 -4.24 15.33 -0.54
C LEU A 74 -5.37 16.29 -0.21
N HIS A 75 -6.55 15.73 0.02
CA HIS A 75 -7.73 16.44 0.49
C HIS A 75 -8.48 15.60 1.53
N ALA A 76 -9.46 16.19 2.23
CA ALA A 76 -10.18 15.52 3.33
C ALA A 76 -10.85 14.20 2.93
N ALA A 77 -11.32 14.08 1.68
CA ALA A 77 -11.91 12.85 1.14
C ALA A 77 -10.91 11.86 0.52
N SER A 78 -9.60 12.08 0.63
CA SER A 78 -8.59 11.17 0.07
C SER A 78 -8.61 9.83 0.80
N ASP A 79 -8.45 8.75 0.03
CA ASP A 79 -8.24 7.41 0.57
C ASP A 79 -6.77 7.15 0.91
N LEU A 80 -6.55 6.03 1.61
CA LEU A 80 -5.22 5.55 1.98
C LEU A 80 -4.94 4.20 1.28
N ASP A 81 -3.98 4.19 0.36
CA ASP A 81 -3.48 2.96 -0.25
C ASP A 81 -2.33 2.36 0.57
N LEU A 82 -2.49 1.13 1.01
CA LEU A 82 -1.55 0.40 1.85
C LEU A 82 -0.97 -0.81 1.10
N LEU A 83 0.29 -1.11 1.38
CA LEU A 83 1.00 -2.28 0.85
C LEU A 83 1.49 -3.15 2.00
N ILE A 84 1.21 -4.45 1.94
CA ILE A 84 1.83 -5.49 2.79
C ILE A 84 2.82 -6.28 1.92
N ARG A 85 4.06 -6.47 2.40
CA ARG A 85 5.05 -7.37 1.78
C ARG A 85 4.94 -8.76 2.39
N ALA A 86 4.40 -9.71 1.63
CA ALA A 86 4.18 -11.09 2.04
C ALA A 86 5.06 -12.05 1.24
N GLN A 87 6.35 -12.13 1.60
CA GLN A 87 7.29 -13.06 0.95
C GLN A 87 6.90 -14.53 1.12
N GLN A 88 6.18 -14.84 2.19
CA GLN A 88 5.57 -16.14 2.48
C GLN A 88 4.08 -15.94 2.80
N PRO A 89 3.26 -17.00 2.68
CA PRO A 89 1.86 -16.95 3.10
C PRO A 89 1.70 -16.42 4.53
N ILE A 90 0.81 -15.44 4.69
CA ILE A 90 0.44 -14.90 6.01
C ILE A 90 -0.83 -15.61 6.46
N ALA A 91 -0.87 -16.03 7.73
CA ALA A 91 -2.06 -16.61 8.33
C ALA A 91 -3.27 -15.69 8.16
N ARG A 92 -4.41 -16.26 7.74
CA ARG A 92 -5.63 -15.50 7.43
C ARG A 92 -6.10 -14.69 8.64
N GLU A 93 -5.95 -15.23 9.84
CA GLU A 93 -6.32 -14.62 11.11
C GLU A 93 -5.53 -13.32 11.37
N ALA A 94 -4.24 -13.31 11.02
CA ALA A 94 -3.41 -12.12 11.17
C ALA A 94 -3.83 -11.03 10.18
N LEU A 95 -4.16 -11.40 8.94
CA LEU A 95 -4.70 -10.47 7.94
C LEU A 95 -6.10 -9.94 8.31
N LEU A 96 -6.92 -10.75 8.98
CA LEU A 96 -8.20 -10.28 9.57
C LEU A 96 -7.97 -9.26 10.68
N ALA A 97 -6.96 -9.46 11.54
CA ALA A 97 -6.60 -8.49 12.57
C ALA A 97 -6.12 -7.15 11.98
N TRP A 98 -5.37 -7.18 10.87
CA TRP A 98 -5.07 -5.98 10.08
C TRP A 98 -6.34 -5.33 9.54
N GLN A 99 -7.20 -6.11 8.89
CA GLN A 99 -8.41 -5.59 8.25
C GLN A 99 -9.38 -4.96 9.26
N SER A 100 -9.44 -5.48 10.49
CA SER A 100 -10.27 -4.90 11.55
C SER A 100 -9.77 -3.53 12.00
N ARG A 101 -8.44 -3.31 12.02
CA ARG A 101 -7.86 -1.98 12.28
C ARG A 101 -8.09 -1.03 11.12
N VAL A 102 -7.90 -1.51 9.90
CA VAL A 102 -8.15 -0.74 8.67
C VAL A 102 -9.61 -0.25 8.60
N ALA A 103 -10.57 -1.09 9.03
CA ALA A 103 -11.99 -0.72 9.04
C ALA A 103 -12.35 0.39 10.04
N GLN A 104 -11.48 0.70 11.00
CA GLN A 104 -11.68 1.73 12.03
C GLN A 104 -10.98 3.06 11.69
N LEU A 105 -10.33 3.15 10.53
CA LEU A 105 -9.58 4.34 10.12
C LEU A 105 -10.50 5.52 9.79
N PRO A 106 -10.03 6.76 9.97
CA PRO A 106 -10.81 7.97 9.67
C PRO A 106 -11.03 8.22 8.17
N CYS A 107 -10.53 7.36 7.30
CA CYS A 107 -10.75 7.42 5.86
C CYS A 107 -10.86 6.00 5.28
N ARG A 108 -11.39 5.91 4.06
CA ARG A 108 -11.32 4.67 3.27
C ARG A 108 -9.85 4.28 3.08
N ALA A 109 -9.56 2.99 3.23
CA ALA A 109 -8.24 2.47 3.01
C ALA A 109 -8.27 1.13 2.27
N ASP A 110 -7.42 1.01 1.26
CA ASP A 110 -7.29 -0.20 0.43
C ASP A 110 -5.94 -0.85 0.72
N THR A 111 -5.94 -2.14 1.06
CA THR A 111 -4.70 -2.89 1.29
C THR A 111 -4.41 -3.81 0.11
N GLN A 112 -3.23 -3.66 -0.49
CA GLN A 112 -2.66 -4.64 -1.40
C GLN A 112 -1.67 -5.53 -0.65
N VAL A 113 -1.73 -6.83 -0.91
CA VAL A 113 -0.72 -7.80 -0.46
C VAL A 113 0.12 -8.14 -1.67
N GLU A 114 1.41 -7.82 -1.60
CA GLU A 114 2.39 -8.23 -2.61
C GLU A 114 3.08 -9.51 -2.16
N THR A 115 3.12 -10.48 -3.07
CA THR A 115 3.77 -11.76 -2.94
C THR A 115 4.85 -11.90 -4.02
N PRO A 116 5.71 -12.93 -3.96
CA PRO A 116 6.64 -13.22 -5.05
C PRO A 116 5.97 -13.46 -6.42
N ALA A 117 4.68 -13.79 -6.47
CA ALA A 117 3.94 -14.10 -7.70
C ALA A 117 3.16 -12.90 -8.27
N GLY A 118 3.00 -11.81 -7.50
CA GLY A 118 2.24 -10.63 -7.90
C GLY A 118 1.60 -9.93 -6.70
N ALA A 119 0.67 -9.02 -6.95
CA ALA A 119 -0.07 -8.32 -5.89
C ALA A 119 -1.58 -8.49 -6.04
N PHE A 120 -2.29 -8.57 -4.92
CA PHE A 120 -3.74 -8.70 -4.89
C PHE A 120 -4.39 -7.79 -3.84
N ALA A 121 -5.68 -7.50 -4.00
CA ALA A 121 -6.45 -6.74 -3.03
C ALA A 121 -6.85 -7.63 -1.84
N LEU A 122 -6.48 -7.24 -0.62
CA LEU A 122 -6.72 -8.05 0.58
C LEU A 122 -8.21 -8.34 0.81
N ASN A 123 -9.05 -7.32 0.64
CA ASN A 123 -10.50 -7.43 0.84
C ASN A 123 -11.14 -8.47 -0.07
N GLU A 124 -10.68 -8.58 -1.32
CA GLU A 124 -11.17 -9.57 -2.28
C GLU A 124 -10.81 -10.99 -1.81
N TRP A 125 -9.55 -11.20 -1.41
CA TRP A 125 -9.10 -12.51 -0.93
C TRP A 125 -9.80 -12.95 0.36
N LEU A 126 -9.96 -12.03 1.33
CA LEU A 126 -10.63 -12.34 2.60
C LEU A 126 -12.10 -12.70 2.39
N ARG A 127 -12.76 -12.11 1.37
CA ARG A 127 -14.17 -12.37 1.05
C ARG A 127 -14.36 -13.66 0.28
N ASP A 128 -13.62 -13.85 -0.81
CA ASP A 128 -13.94 -14.85 -1.83
C ASP A 128 -12.94 -16.03 -1.89
N GLY A 129 -11.81 -15.94 -1.17
CA GLY A 129 -10.72 -16.94 -1.22
C GLY A 129 -9.99 -17.00 -2.57
N ARG A 130 -10.41 -16.19 -3.54
CA ARG A 130 -9.83 -16.02 -4.87
C ARG A 130 -9.58 -14.55 -5.14
N VAL A 131 -8.60 -14.27 -5.97
CA VAL A 131 -8.20 -12.91 -6.32
C VAL A 131 -7.79 -12.76 -7.76
N LEU A 132 -8.05 -11.59 -8.32
CA LEU A 132 -7.35 -11.10 -9.50
C LEU A 132 -5.92 -10.68 -9.12
N LEU A 133 -4.97 -11.62 -9.26
CA LEU A 133 -3.55 -11.38 -9.03
C LEU A 133 -2.95 -10.55 -10.17
N LYS A 134 -2.46 -9.36 -9.84
CA LYS A 134 -1.76 -8.47 -10.77
C LYS A 134 -0.31 -8.89 -10.88
N THR A 135 0.13 -9.24 -12.09
CA THR A 135 1.53 -9.61 -12.38
C THR A 135 2.10 -8.71 -13.48
N SER A 136 3.42 -8.76 -13.69
CA SER A 136 4.07 -8.07 -14.80
C SER A 136 3.68 -8.62 -16.18
N ARG A 137 3.11 -9.84 -16.25
CA ARG A 137 2.66 -10.50 -17.48
C ARG A 137 1.16 -10.36 -17.71
N GLY A 138 0.46 -9.59 -16.89
CA GLY A 138 -0.99 -9.45 -16.92
C GLY A 138 -1.67 -9.97 -15.65
N ALA A 139 -2.97 -9.71 -15.54
CA ALA A 139 -3.77 -10.14 -14.40
C ALA A 139 -4.29 -11.57 -14.60
N ARG A 140 -4.31 -12.38 -13.53
CA ARG A 140 -4.87 -13.74 -13.54
C ARG A 140 -5.72 -14.00 -12.30
N LEU A 141 -6.80 -14.78 -12.45
CA LEU A 141 -7.64 -15.18 -11.32
C LEU A 141 -7.04 -16.42 -10.64
N THR A 142 -6.84 -16.39 -9.32
CA THR A 142 -6.25 -17.54 -8.58
C THR A 142 -6.72 -17.62 -7.13
N ALA A 143 -6.74 -18.83 -6.57
CA ALA A 143 -6.93 -19.08 -5.13
C ALA A 143 -5.60 -19.16 -4.34
N ALA A 144 -4.47 -19.26 -5.04
CA ALA A 144 -3.14 -19.45 -4.45
C ALA A 144 -2.19 -18.30 -4.83
N PRO A 145 -2.40 -17.09 -4.28
CA PRO A 145 -1.67 -15.89 -4.71
C PRO A 145 -0.17 -15.88 -4.35
N TRP A 146 0.32 -16.88 -3.62
CA TRP A 146 1.75 -17.08 -3.34
C TRP A 146 2.44 -18.04 -4.30
N ASN A 147 1.70 -18.87 -5.05
CA ASN A 147 2.30 -19.83 -5.95
C ASN A 147 2.63 -19.16 -7.29
N ARG A 148 3.93 -19.15 -7.62
CA ARG A 148 4.36 -18.95 -9.00
C ARG A 148 4.03 -20.25 -9.73
N GLU A 149 3.04 -20.24 -10.60
CA GLU A 149 2.97 -21.31 -11.60
C GLU A 149 4.21 -21.15 -12.48
N GLU A 150 5.03 -22.19 -12.56
CA GLU A 150 6.14 -22.27 -13.50
C GLU A 150 5.58 -22.08 -14.90
N ALA A 151 6.21 -21.16 -15.64
CA ALA A 151 5.90 -20.93 -17.05
C ALA A 151 6.60 -21.96 -17.93
#